data_AF-A0A355SFI9-F1
#
_entry.id   AF-A0A355SFI9-F1
#
_cell.length_a   1.000
_cell.length_b   1.000
_cell.length_c   1.000
_cell.angle_alpha   90.00
_cell.angle_beta   90.00
_cell.angle_gamma   90.00
#
_symmetry.space_group_name_H-M   'P 1'
#
loop_
_entity.id
_entity.type
_entity.pdbx_description
1 polymer ?
#
loop_
_entity_poly.entity_id
_entity_poly.type
_entity_poly.pdbx_seq_one_letter_code
_entity_poly.pdbx_strand_id
1 'polypeptide(L)'
;MKKISIVLSLAIILALLALTIWKTSIEGFSNILSVAVIAILFLSYFYFEKSKMGTKEIALIATISAFSAAARVIFAPLPNIKPTTFLVALSGLVFGPYEGFLVGSTGAFLSN
;
A
#
# COMPACT_ATOMS: atom_id res chain seq x y z
N MET A 1 -3.19 -10.62 -17.48
CA MET A 1 -2.05 -9.88 -16.87
C MET A 1 -2.41 -9.30 -15.50
N LYS A 2 -3.55 -8.60 -15.32
CA LYS A 2 -3.99 -8.10 -14.00
C LYS A 2 -3.99 -9.16 -12.89
N LYS A 3 -4.60 -10.33 -13.16
CA LYS A 3 -4.70 -11.44 -12.20
C LYS A 3 -3.33 -12.01 -11.79
N ILE A 4 -2.37 -12.07 -12.72
CA ILE A 4 -1.02 -12.61 -12.43
C ILE A 4 -0.26 -11.68 -11.51
N SER A 5 -0.30 -10.36 -11.74
CA SER A 5 0.41 -9.39 -10.89
C SER A 5 -0.18 -9.34 -9.48
N ILE A 6 -1.50 -9.44 -9.36
CA ILE A 6 -2.20 -9.52 -8.07
C ILE A 6 -1.79 -10.82 -7.35
N VAL A 7 -1.83 -11.97 -8.02
CA VAL A 7 -1.43 -13.25 -7.43
C VAL A 7 0.05 -13.22 -7.02
N LEU A 8 0.93 -12.60 -7.82
CA LEU A 8 2.34 -12.45 -7.47
C LEU A 8 2.53 -11.59 -6.22
N SER A 9 1.84 -10.45 -6.14
CA SER A 9 1.89 -9.58 -4.95
C SER A 9 1.35 -10.29 -3.71
N LEU A 10 0.27 -11.07 -3.85
CA LEU A 10 -0.33 -11.83 -2.76
C LEU A 10 0.59 -12.96 -2.29
N ALA A 11 1.25 -13.65 -3.22
CA ALA A 11 2.21 -14.72 -2.94
C ALA A 11 3.44 -14.18 -2.21
N ILE A 12 3.95 -13.00 -2.60
CA ILE A 12 5.07 -12.35 -1.92
C ILE A 12 4.66 -11.93 -0.50
N ILE A 13 3.47 -11.35 -0.32
CA ILE A 13 2.94 -10.99 1.01
C ILE A 13 2.81 -12.23 1.91
N LEU A 14 2.25 -13.33 1.40
CA LEU A 14 2.11 -14.59 2.13
C LEU A 14 3.47 -15.21 2.47
N ALA A 15 4.44 -15.15 1.55
CA ALA A 15 5.79 -15.62 1.79
C ALA A 15 6.47 -14.82 2.92
N LEU A 16 6.26 -13.50 2.98
CA LEU A 16 6.79 -12.66 4.05
C LEU A 16 6.14 -12.91 5.39
N LEU A 17 4.82 -13.11 5.42
CA LEU A 17 4.11 -13.50 6.64
C LEU A 17 4.61 -14.87 7.15
N ALA A 18 4.79 -15.84 6.26
CA ALA A 18 5.32 -17.16 6.61
C ALA A 18 6.75 -17.06 7.16
N LEU A 19 7.63 -16.28 6.52
CA LEU A 19 9.00 -16.02 6.99
C LEU A 19 9.02 -15.31 8.36
N THR A 20 8.06 -14.42 8.61
CA THR A 20 7.90 -13.72 9.90
C THR A 20 7.57 -14.69 11.03
N ILE A 21 6.66 -15.63 10.78
CA ILE A 21 6.22 -16.61 11.77
C ILE A 21 7.31 -17.66 12.02
N TRP A 22 8.03 -18.08 10.97
CA TRP A 22 8.98 -19.19 11.06
C TRP A 22 10.30 -18.85 11.75
N LYS A 23 10.75 -17.59 11.76
CA LYS A 23 12.11 -17.30 12.24
C LYS A 23 12.27 -15.92 12.85
N THR A 24 11.82 -15.80 14.11
CA THR A 24 12.07 -14.67 15.01
C THR A 24 13.56 -14.55 15.44
N SER A 25 14.40 -15.54 15.16
CA SER A 25 15.81 -15.60 15.62
C SER A 25 16.87 -15.41 14.53
N ILE A 26 16.53 -14.88 13.35
CA ILE A 26 17.56 -14.49 12.35
C ILE A 26 18.07 -13.08 12.66
N GLU A 27 19.36 -12.93 12.91
CA GLU A 27 20.01 -11.63 12.86
C GLU A 27 19.82 -11.02 11.46
N GLY A 28 19.16 -9.86 11.38
CA GLY A 28 18.85 -9.19 10.11
C GLY A 28 17.44 -9.43 9.55
N PHE A 29 16.54 -10.07 10.31
CA PHE A 29 15.13 -10.24 9.91
C PHE A 29 14.43 -8.92 9.50
N SER A 30 14.71 -7.82 10.23
CA SER A 30 14.19 -6.48 9.91
C SER A 30 14.62 -5.98 8.52
N ASN A 31 15.86 -6.28 8.11
CA ASN A 31 16.38 -5.87 6.80
C ASN A 31 15.70 -6.64 5.68
N ILE A 32 15.48 -7.95 5.87
CA ILE A 32 14.78 -8.80 4.90
C ILE A 32 13.34 -8.31 4.70
N LEU A 33 12.64 -8.01 5.79
CA LEU A 33 11.28 -7.50 5.73
C LEU A 33 11.22 -6.15 5.01
N SER A 34 12.15 -5.24 5.32
CA SER A 34 12.24 -3.92 4.68
C SER A 34 12.47 -4.04 3.17
N VAL A 35 13.45 -4.87 2.75
CA VAL A 35 13.73 -5.13 1.33
C VAL A 35 12.50 -5.68 0.62
N ALA A 36 11.76 -6.56 1.28
CA ALA A 36 10.60 -7.18 0.67
C ALA A 36 9.39 -6.24 0.56
N VAL A 37 9.17 -5.37 1.55
CA VAL A 37 8.17 -4.29 1.45
C VAL A 37 8.51 -3.38 0.27
N ILE A 38 9.79 -2.97 0.13
CA ILE A 38 10.26 -2.17 -1.00
C ILE A 38 10.02 -2.91 -2.33
N ALA A 39 10.30 -4.22 -2.39
CA ALA A 39 10.06 -5.02 -3.59
C ALA A 39 8.57 -5.07 -3.97
N ILE A 40 7.66 -5.24 -3.00
CA ILE A 40 6.21 -5.22 -3.25
C ILE A 40 5.77 -3.86 -3.79
N LEU A 41 6.24 -2.76 -3.18
CA LEU A 41 5.94 -1.41 -3.65
C LEU A 41 6.42 -1.26 -5.10
N PHE A 42 7.69 -1.59 -5.38
CA PHE A 42 8.26 -1.47 -6.71
C PHE A 42 7.47 -2.27 -7.77
N LEU A 43 7.15 -3.54 -7.49
CA LEU A 43 6.34 -4.37 -8.38
C LEU A 43 4.95 -3.77 -8.63
N SER A 44 4.32 -3.23 -7.58
CA SER A 44 2.98 -2.68 -7.66
C SER A 44 2.92 -1.41 -8.50
N TYR A 45 3.91 -0.52 -8.36
CA TYR A 45 4.01 0.71 -9.16
C TYR A 45 4.49 0.44 -10.59
N PHE A 46 5.37 -0.55 -10.80
CA PHE A 46 5.74 -0.97 -12.16
C PHE A 46 4.54 -1.54 -12.92
N TYR A 47 3.68 -2.28 -12.23
CA TYR A 47 2.42 -2.75 -12.79
C TYR A 47 1.42 -1.60 -13.02
N PHE A 48 1.35 -0.61 -12.12
CA PHE A 48 0.55 0.60 -12.29
C PHE A 48 0.92 1.32 -13.59
N GLU A 49 2.22 1.54 -13.82
CA GLU A 49 2.73 2.24 -15.00
C GLU A 49 2.39 1.51 -16.31
N LYS A 50 2.45 0.17 -16.30
CA LYS A 50 2.05 -0.66 -17.45
C LYS A 50 0.54 -0.83 -17.61
N SER A 51 -0.24 -0.45 -16.60
CA SER A 51 -1.68 -0.63 -16.63
C SER A 51 -2.33 0.42 -17.53
N LYS A 52 -3.36 0.02 -18.28
CA LYS A 52 -4.21 0.95 -19.06
C LYS A 52 -5.25 1.62 -18.16
N MET A 53 -4.83 2.20 -17.05
CA MET A 53 -5.73 2.88 -16.13
C MET A 53 -6.19 4.20 -16.74
N GLY A 54 -7.47 4.53 -16.57
CA GLY A 54 -8.01 5.77 -17.14
C GLY A 54 -7.44 7.00 -16.43
N THR A 55 -7.21 8.10 -17.16
CA THR A 55 -6.72 9.36 -16.56
C THR A 55 -7.58 9.84 -15.40
N LYS A 56 -8.90 9.64 -15.49
CA LYS A 56 -9.85 9.99 -14.41
C LYS A 56 -9.62 9.16 -13.15
N GLU A 57 -9.32 7.87 -13.30
CA GLU A 57 -9.09 6.95 -12.19
C GLU A 57 -7.78 7.27 -11.48
N ILE A 58 -6.72 7.54 -12.25
CA ILE A 58 -5.43 8.02 -11.71
C ILE A 58 -5.62 9.32 -10.91
N ALA A 59 -6.33 10.29 -11.48
CA ALA A 59 -6.58 11.57 -10.80
C ALA A 59 -7.35 11.38 -9.49
N LEU A 60 -8.33 10.46 -9.48
CA LEU A 60 -9.14 10.17 -8.30
C LEU A 60 -8.31 9.49 -7.19
N ILE A 61 -7.49 8.50 -7.54
CA ILE A 61 -6.55 7.86 -6.61
C ILE A 61 -5.56 8.89 -6.05
N ALA A 62 -4.98 9.74 -6.89
CA ALA A 62 -4.07 10.79 -6.45
C ALA A 62 -4.74 11.77 -5.48
N THR A 63 -5.98 12.19 -5.77
CA THR A 63 -6.73 13.12 -4.94
C THR A 63 -7.04 12.52 -3.56
N ILE A 64 -7.52 11.28 -3.51
CA ILE A 64 -7.81 10.60 -2.24
C ILE A 64 -6.51 10.33 -1.47
N SER A 65 -5.41 10.01 -2.15
CA SER A 65 -4.10 9.79 -1.53
C SER A 65 -3.61 11.06 -0.82
N ALA A 66 -3.68 12.21 -1.50
CA ALA A 66 -3.34 13.50 -0.93
C ALA A 66 -4.23 13.86 0.26
N PHE A 67 -5.54 13.62 0.15
CA PHE A 67 -6.48 13.86 1.25
C PHE A 67 -6.20 12.95 2.46
N SER A 68 -5.90 11.67 2.22
CA SER A 68 -5.54 10.68 3.24
C SER A 68 -4.24 11.05 3.97
N ALA A 69 -3.24 11.54 3.22
CA ALA A 69 -1.99 12.06 3.77
C ALA A 69 -2.23 13.33 4.62
N ALA A 70 -2.99 14.29 4.10
CA ALA A 70 -3.35 15.50 4.84
C ALA A 70 -4.11 15.19 6.13
N ALA A 71 -5.08 14.27 6.07
CA ALA A 71 -5.80 13.80 7.26
C ALA A 71 -4.86 13.14 8.27
N ARG A 72 -3.79 12.48 7.84
CA ARG A 72 -2.80 11.92 8.76
C ARG A 72 -2.01 13.01 9.50
N VAL A 73 -1.61 14.06 8.79
CA VAL A 73 -0.78 15.16 9.32
C VAL A 73 -1.61 16.06 10.23
N ILE A 74 -2.80 16.48 9.80
CA ILE A 74 -3.68 17.39 10.57
C ILE A 74 -4.10 16.74 11.89
N PHE A 75 -4.36 15.44 11.89
CA PHE A 75 -4.76 14.70 13.09
C PHE A 75 -3.58 14.08 13.86
N ALA A 76 -2.33 14.37 13.46
CA ALA A 76 -1.14 13.86 14.18
C ALA A 76 -1.12 14.21 15.69
N PRO A 77 -1.59 15.41 16.14
CA PRO A 77 -1.66 15.73 17.56
C PRO A 77 -2.75 14.98 18.33
N LEU A 78 -3.75 14.41 17.65
CA LEU A 78 -4.88 13.73 18.27
C LEU A 78 -4.63 12.21 18.30
N PRO A 79 -4.26 11.63 19.46
CA PRO A 79 -4.08 10.18 19.56
C PRO A 79 -5.42 9.46 19.29
N ASN A 80 -5.33 8.28 18.67
CA ASN A 80 -6.45 7.39 18.32
C ASN A 80 -7.40 7.85 17.19
N ILE A 81 -7.32 9.10 16.71
CA ILE A 81 -8.18 9.58 15.63
C ILE A 81 -7.35 9.72 14.36
N LYS A 82 -7.39 8.70 13.49
CA LYS A 82 -6.67 8.70 12.20
C LYS A 82 -7.63 8.37 11.06
N PRO A 83 -8.25 9.37 10.42
CA PRO A 83 -9.19 9.15 9.31
C PRO A 83 -8.55 8.43 8.11
N THR A 84 -7.22 8.51 7.99
CA THR A 84 -6.40 7.86 6.95
C THR A 84 -6.75 6.38 6.77
N THR A 85 -6.87 5.60 7.85
CA THR A 85 -7.16 4.16 7.75
C THR A 85 -8.55 3.89 7.17
N PHE A 86 -9.55 4.68 7.61
CA PHE A 86 -10.90 4.61 7.08
C PHE A 86 -10.94 4.96 5.58
N LEU A 87 -10.27 6.03 5.17
CA LEU A 87 -10.22 6.45 3.76
C LEU A 87 -9.56 5.40 2.86
N VAL A 88 -8.46 4.78 3.32
CA VAL A 88 -7.77 3.72 2.59
C VAL A 88 -8.64 2.47 2.48
N ALA A 89 -9.27 2.05 3.58
CA ALA A 89 -10.17 0.90 3.58
C ALA A 89 -11.41 1.12 2.70
N LEU A 90 -12.01 2.31 2.76
CA LEU A 90 -13.15 2.70 1.93
C LEU A 90 -12.76 2.71 0.45
N SER A 91 -11.58 3.23 0.11
CA SER A 91 -11.07 3.20 -1.27
C SER A 91 -10.90 1.77 -1.77
N GLY A 92 -10.40 0.87 -0.93
CA GLY A 92 -10.30 -0.56 -1.23
C GLY A 92 -11.65 -1.22 -1.47
N LEU A 93 -12.67 -0.82 -0.69
CA LEU A 93 -14.03 -1.34 -0.79
C LEU A 93 -14.77 -0.82 -2.04
N VAL A 94 -14.57 0.44 -2.41
CA VAL A 94 -15.29 1.09 -3.52
C VAL A 94 -14.61 0.86 -4.87
N PHE A 95 -13.29 1.05 -4.95
CA PHE A 95 -12.54 1.01 -6.22
C PHE A 95 -11.87 -0.34 -6.47
N GLY A 96 -11.62 -1.11 -5.42
CA GLY A 96 -10.95 -2.40 -5.49
C GLY A 96 -9.69 -2.46 -4.64
N PRO A 97 -9.19 -3.68 -4.34
CA PRO A 97 -8.09 -3.87 -3.42
C PRO A 97 -6.77 -3.26 -3.91
N TYR A 98 -6.56 -3.21 -5.23
CA TYR A 98 -5.34 -2.66 -5.81
C TYR A 98 -5.31 -1.14 -5.74
N GLU A 99 -6.43 -0.51 -6.06
CA GLU A 99 -6.63 0.93 -6.02
C GLU A 99 -6.57 1.43 -4.56
N GLY A 100 -7.18 0.69 -3.61
CA GLY A 100 -7.02 0.95 -2.18
C GLY A 100 -5.57 0.84 -1.69
N PHE A 101 -4.82 -0.16 -2.19
CA PHE A 101 -3.39 -0.28 -1.91
C PHE A 101 -2.58 0.92 -2.44
N LEU A 102 -2.89 1.40 -3.65
CA LEU A 102 -2.25 2.59 -4.22
C LEU A 102 -2.54 3.83 -3.36
N VAL A 103 -3.79 4.03 -2.94
CA VAL A 103 -4.16 5.14 -2.04
C VAL A 103 -3.41 5.08 -0.72
N GLY A 104 -3.35 3.90 -0.10
CA GLY A 104 -2.66 3.71 1.18
C GLY A 104 -1.15 3.89 1.10
N SER A 105 -0.51 3.27 0.10
CA SER A 105 0.94 3.37 -0.09
C SER A 105 1.38 4.78 -0.45
N THR A 106 0.66 5.46 -1.37
CA THR A 106 0.94 6.86 -1.73
C THR A 106 0.70 7.78 -0.55
N GLY A 107 -0.41 7.64 0.15
CA GLY A 107 -0.76 8.47 1.30
C GLY A 107 0.26 8.34 2.45
N ALA A 108 0.77 7.13 2.70
CA ALA A 108 1.82 6.91 3.68
C ALA A 108 3.13 7.62 3.29
N PHE A 109 3.53 7.52 2.02
CA PHE A 109 4.75 8.13 1.50
C PHE A 109 4.72 9.67 1.51
N LEU A 110 3.55 10.27 1.26
CA LEU A 110 3.37 11.74 1.28
C LEU A 110 3.32 12.34 2.69
N SER A 111 3.02 11.53 3.70
CA SER A 111 2.75 11.99 5.08
C SER A 111 3.93 11.87 6.03
N ASN A 112 5.11 11.50 5.52
CA ASN A 112 6.32 11.18 6.27
C ASN A 112 7.51 11.90 5.64
#